data_AF-A0A8J5ZN59-F1
#
_entry.id   AF-A0A8J5ZN59-F1
#
_cell.length_a   1.000
_cell.length_b   1.000
_cell.length_c   1.000
_cell.angle_alpha   90.00
_cell.angle_beta   90.00
_cell.angle_gamma   90.00
#
_symmetry.space_group_name_H-M   'P 1'
#
loop_
_entity.id
_entity.type
_entity.pdbx_description
1 polymer ?
#
loop_
_entity_poly.entity_id
_entity_poly.type
_entity_poly.pdbx_seq_one_letter_code
_entity_poly.pdbx_strand_id
1 'polypeptide(L)'
;VWREFPDRLVGYPGRLHLWDHEMSKWKYESEWTNEVSMVLTGAAFYHKYFNYLYTYKMPGDIKNWVDAHMNCEDIAMNFLVANVTGKAVIKVTPRKKFKCPECTAIDGLSLDQTHMVESIHPGSLSPTELIAYPQISRPHPPILCKNLSAGLGSECINKFASVFGTMPLKVVEHRADPVLYKDDFPEKLKSFPNIGSL
;
A
#
# COMPACT_ATOMS: atom_id res chain seq x y z
N VAL A 1 -6.62 -8.12 -11.69
CA VAL A 1 -5.36 -8.00 -10.92
C VAL A 1 -5.48 -8.47 -9.47
N TRP A 2 -5.82 -7.66 -8.45
CA TRP A 2 -5.72 -8.13 -7.04
C TRP A 2 -6.48 -9.43 -6.74
N ARG A 3 -7.70 -9.59 -7.30
CA ARG A 3 -8.51 -10.81 -7.12
C ARG A 3 -7.83 -12.09 -7.63
N GLU A 4 -6.90 -11.98 -8.58
CA GLU A 4 -6.12 -13.11 -9.12
C GLU A 4 -4.84 -13.36 -8.31
N PHE A 5 -4.42 -12.40 -7.48
CA PHE A 5 -3.23 -12.44 -6.65
C PHE A 5 -3.54 -12.03 -5.20
N PRO A 6 -4.51 -12.68 -4.53
CA PRO A 6 -4.98 -12.26 -3.20
C PRO A 6 -3.90 -12.42 -2.11
N ASP A 7 -2.88 -13.22 -2.37
CA ASP A 7 -1.73 -13.47 -1.52
C ASP A 7 -0.58 -12.47 -1.73
N ARG A 8 -0.78 -11.42 -2.55
CA ARG A 8 0.23 -10.39 -2.82
C ARG A 8 -0.31 -9.01 -2.48
N LEU A 9 0.60 -8.10 -2.20
CA LEU A 9 0.31 -6.68 -2.08
C LEU A 9 0.35 -6.06 -3.49
N VAL A 10 -0.76 -5.45 -3.91
CA VAL A 10 -0.97 -4.95 -5.27
C VAL A 10 -1.32 -3.46 -5.22
N GLY A 11 -0.54 -2.59 -5.86
CA GLY A 11 -0.82 -1.16 -5.82
C GLY A 11 0.14 -0.32 -6.64
N TYR A 12 0.04 1.00 -6.55
CA TYR A 12 0.71 1.91 -7.48
C TYR A 12 2.03 2.50 -6.97
N PRO A 13 2.12 3.14 -5.78
CA PRO A 13 3.34 3.80 -5.36
C PRO A 13 4.44 2.77 -5.05
N GLY A 14 5.24 2.47 -6.06
CA GLY A 14 6.33 1.51 -5.97
C GLY A 14 7.55 2.13 -5.29
N ARG A 15 8.27 1.32 -4.51
CA ARG A 15 9.55 1.63 -3.89
C ARG A 15 10.52 0.48 -4.07
N LEU A 16 11.80 0.76 -3.91
CA LEU A 16 12.86 -0.20 -4.12
C LEU A 16 13.77 -0.27 -2.89
N HIS A 17 14.19 -1.49 -2.55
CA HIS A 17 15.33 -1.70 -1.67
C HIS A 17 16.52 -2.06 -2.55
N LEU A 18 17.67 -1.50 -2.25
CA LEU A 18 18.93 -1.73 -2.95
C LEU A 18 19.99 -2.15 -1.94
N TRP A 19 20.92 -3.00 -2.35
CA TRP A 19 22.12 -3.24 -1.55
C TRP A 19 23.15 -2.16 -1.87
N ASP A 20 23.55 -1.40 -0.85
CA ASP A 20 24.66 -0.47 -0.94
C ASP A 20 25.96 -1.22 -0.60
N HIS A 21 26.80 -1.45 -1.60
CA HIS A 21 28.06 -2.16 -1.43
C HIS A 21 29.10 -1.37 -0.63
N GLU A 22 29.05 -0.03 -0.67
CA GLU A 22 29.99 0.83 0.04
C GLU A 22 29.67 0.84 1.54
N MET A 23 28.39 0.98 1.88
CA MET A 23 27.93 0.99 3.27
C MET A 23 27.70 -0.41 3.85
N SER A 24 27.71 -1.45 3.01
CA SER A 24 27.30 -2.81 3.35
C SER A 24 25.95 -2.85 4.09
N LYS A 25 25.00 -2.08 3.57
CA LYS A 25 23.66 -1.88 4.15
C LYS A 25 22.60 -1.82 3.08
N TRP A 26 21.37 -2.10 3.46
CA TRP A 26 20.23 -1.89 2.58
C TRP A 26 19.88 -0.40 2.49
N LYS A 27 19.60 0.07 1.28
CA LYS A 27 19.17 1.43 0.98
C LYS A 27 17.72 1.43 0.52
N TYR A 28 16.93 2.36 1.04
CA TYR A 28 15.61 2.67 0.53
C TYR A 28 15.73 3.65 -0.65
N GLU A 29 15.07 3.33 -1.76
CA GLU A 29 15.03 4.14 -2.96
C GLU A 29 13.57 4.53 -3.28
N SER A 30 13.35 5.85 -3.39
CA SER A 30 12.03 6.45 -3.63
C SER A 30 11.78 6.82 -5.09
N GLU A 31 12.82 6.82 -5.91
CA GLU A 31 12.71 7.14 -7.33
C GLU A 31 11.82 6.17 -8.09
N TRP A 32 11.17 6.69 -9.14
CA TRP A 32 10.26 5.93 -9.98
C TRP A 32 11.04 5.10 -10.99
N THR A 33 11.30 3.84 -10.67
CA THR A 33 11.98 2.90 -11.59
C THR A 33 11.01 1.86 -12.17
N ASN A 34 11.49 1.08 -13.13
CA ASN A 34 10.74 -0.09 -13.63
C ASN A 34 10.70 -1.21 -12.59
N GLU A 35 11.76 -1.34 -11.83
CA GLU A 35 11.90 -2.28 -10.73
C GLU A 35 11.09 -1.84 -9.51
N VAL A 36 10.60 -2.83 -8.77
CA VAL A 36 9.85 -2.61 -7.55
C VAL A 36 10.11 -3.75 -6.60
N SER A 37 10.11 -3.46 -5.32
CA SER A 37 10.16 -4.49 -4.28
C SER A 37 9.18 -4.26 -3.14
N MET A 38 8.63 -3.04 -3.07
CA MET A 38 7.62 -2.64 -2.11
C MET A 38 6.58 -1.79 -2.83
N VAL A 39 5.35 -1.82 -2.35
CA VAL A 39 4.30 -0.88 -2.74
C VAL A 39 3.74 -0.26 -1.46
N LEU A 40 3.60 1.07 -1.44
CA LEU A 40 3.07 1.78 -0.27
C LEU A 40 1.59 1.45 -0.06
N THR A 41 1.19 1.18 1.19
CA THR A 41 -0.16 0.71 1.52
C THR A 41 -1.22 1.80 1.41
N GLY A 42 -0.82 3.07 1.38
CA GLY A 42 -1.72 4.21 1.13
C GLY A 42 -2.45 4.17 -0.22
N ALA A 43 -1.97 3.38 -1.19
CA ALA A 43 -2.67 3.12 -2.46
C ALA A 43 -2.41 1.68 -2.94
N ALA A 44 -2.82 0.71 -2.13
CA ALA A 44 -2.71 -0.71 -2.42
C ALA A 44 -3.92 -1.53 -1.94
N PHE A 45 -4.12 -2.68 -2.58
CA PHE A 45 -5.01 -3.75 -2.17
C PHE A 45 -4.19 -4.95 -1.69
N TYR A 46 -4.59 -5.51 -0.56
CA TYR A 46 -4.06 -6.75 0.00
C TYR A 46 -5.13 -7.41 0.87
N HIS A 47 -5.00 -8.72 1.11
CA HIS A 47 -5.99 -9.44 1.88
C HIS A 47 -5.99 -9.04 3.36
N LYS A 48 -7.18 -8.86 3.98
CA LYS A 48 -7.34 -8.45 5.38
C LYS A 48 -6.61 -9.34 6.40
N TYR A 49 -6.31 -10.58 6.02
CA TYR A 49 -5.49 -11.51 6.79
C TYR A 49 -4.11 -10.93 7.13
N PHE A 50 -3.51 -10.12 6.26
CA PHE A 50 -2.22 -9.50 6.55
C PHE A 50 -2.32 -8.44 7.65
N ASN A 51 -3.46 -7.78 7.84
CA ASN A 51 -3.68 -6.91 9.01
C ASN A 51 -3.75 -7.71 10.31
N TYR A 52 -4.37 -8.88 10.29
CA TYR A 52 -4.35 -9.80 11.43
C TYR A 52 -2.92 -10.25 11.75
N LEU A 53 -2.15 -10.67 10.74
CA LEU A 53 -0.75 -11.05 10.94
C LEU A 53 0.11 -9.88 11.43
N TYR A 54 -0.08 -8.68 10.88
CA TYR A 54 0.61 -7.47 11.34
C TYR A 54 0.34 -7.21 12.82
N THR A 55 -0.92 -7.31 13.24
CA THR A 55 -1.33 -7.01 14.62
C THR A 55 -0.81 -8.06 15.61
N TYR A 56 -1.00 -9.35 15.28
CA TYR A 56 -0.86 -10.44 16.25
C TYR A 56 0.37 -11.33 16.05
N LYS A 57 0.98 -11.33 14.86
CA LYS A 57 2.11 -12.22 14.52
C LYS A 57 3.41 -11.48 14.18
N MET A 58 3.35 -10.18 13.90
CA MET A 58 4.55 -9.36 13.70
C MET A 58 5.42 -9.35 14.97
N PRO A 59 6.75 -9.53 14.84
CA PRO A 59 7.67 -9.35 15.97
C PRO A 59 7.44 -8.02 16.70
N GLY A 60 7.39 -8.08 18.03
CA GLY A 60 7.15 -6.90 18.87
C GLY A 60 8.16 -5.78 18.60
N ASP A 61 9.42 -6.13 18.35
CA ASP A 61 10.51 -5.20 18.02
C ASP A 61 10.21 -4.34 16.79
N ILE A 62 9.56 -4.90 15.77
CA ILE A 62 9.19 -4.16 14.55
C ILE A 62 8.04 -3.21 14.85
N LYS A 63 7.00 -3.69 15.55
CA LYS A 63 5.85 -2.85 15.91
C LYS A 63 6.28 -1.67 16.80
N ASN A 64 7.10 -1.95 17.81
CA ASN A 64 7.64 -0.92 18.71
C ASN A 64 8.50 0.09 17.94
N TRP A 65 9.29 -0.35 16.95
CA TRP A 65 10.06 0.53 16.09
C TRP A 65 9.16 1.45 15.26
N VAL A 66 8.13 0.89 14.61
CA VAL A 66 7.16 1.65 13.81
C VAL A 66 6.43 2.68 14.70
N ASP A 67 5.93 2.27 15.86
CA ASP A 67 5.23 3.16 16.80
C ASP A 67 6.14 4.29 17.32
N ALA A 68 7.40 4.00 17.61
CA ALA A 68 8.35 4.99 18.13
C ALA A 68 8.79 6.04 17.09
N HIS A 69 8.81 5.65 15.80
CA HIS A 69 9.25 6.51 14.70
C HIS A 69 8.08 7.12 13.92
N MET A 70 6.85 6.64 14.12
CA MET A 70 5.65 7.05 13.39
C MET A 70 5.87 6.99 11.87
N ASN A 71 6.50 5.91 11.41
CA ASN A 71 6.85 5.67 10.00
C ASN A 71 7.07 4.17 9.77
N CYS A 72 7.26 3.79 8.51
CA CYS A 72 7.67 2.46 8.07
C CYS A 72 6.63 1.35 8.28
N GLU A 73 5.39 1.69 8.57
CA GLU A 73 4.25 0.77 8.58
C GLU A 73 4.07 0.08 7.21
N ASP A 74 4.27 0.83 6.12
CA ASP A 74 4.28 0.32 4.76
C ASP A 74 5.40 -0.70 4.55
N ILE A 75 6.62 -0.36 4.97
CA ILE A 75 7.79 -1.23 4.83
C ILE A 75 7.59 -2.51 5.65
N ALA A 76 7.10 -2.39 6.89
CA ALA A 76 6.81 -3.53 7.75
C ALA A 76 5.73 -4.45 7.15
N MET A 77 4.67 -3.89 6.56
CA MET A 77 3.65 -4.67 5.86
C MET A 77 4.23 -5.41 4.64
N ASN A 78 5.08 -4.76 3.85
CA ASN A 78 5.74 -5.39 2.70
C ASN A 78 6.68 -6.53 3.14
N PHE A 79 7.47 -6.32 4.20
CA PHE A 79 8.32 -7.36 4.79
C PHE A 79 7.50 -8.56 5.27
N LEU A 80 6.40 -8.31 5.99
CA LEU A 80 5.52 -9.36 6.49
C LEU A 80 4.93 -10.21 5.35
N VAL A 81 4.34 -9.55 4.36
CA VAL A 81 3.71 -10.24 3.23
C VAL A 81 4.74 -11.05 2.45
N ALA A 82 5.89 -10.44 2.14
CA ALA A 82 6.97 -11.12 1.41
C ALA A 82 7.54 -12.30 2.19
N ASN A 83 7.72 -12.16 3.51
CA ASN A 83 8.25 -13.21 4.37
C ASN A 83 7.29 -14.40 4.51
N VAL A 84 5.99 -14.14 4.66
CA VAL A 84 4.97 -15.19 4.85
C VAL A 84 4.66 -15.92 3.54
N THR A 85 4.66 -15.21 2.41
CA THR A 85 4.23 -15.78 1.13
C THR A 85 5.39 -16.19 0.23
N GLY A 86 6.58 -15.66 0.46
CA GLY A 86 7.72 -15.80 -0.43
C GLY A 86 7.52 -15.11 -1.79
N LYS A 87 6.53 -14.23 -1.94
CA LYS A 87 6.19 -13.58 -3.21
C LYS A 87 6.50 -12.08 -3.19
N ALA A 88 6.92 -11.56 -4.34
CA ALA A 88 7.15 -10.12 -4.53
C ALA A 88 5.81 -9.36 -4.59
N VAL A 89 5.83 -8.03 -4.49
CA VAL A 89 4.66 -7.17 -4.74
C VAL A 89 4.25 -7.16 -6.22
N ILE A 90 3.05 -6.63 -6.53
CA ILE A 90 2.63 -6.31 -7.89
C ILE A 90 2.44 -4.79 -8.01
N LYS A 91 3.23 -4.17 -8.87
CA LYS A 91 3.04 -2.76 -9.23
C LYS A 91 1.99 -2.66 -10.34
N VAL A 92 1.01 -1.79 -10.14
CA VAL A 92 0.08 -1.36 -11.19
C VAL A 92 0.41 0.08 -11.58
N THR A 93 0.18 0.47 -12.83
CA THR A 93 0.33 1.88 -13.22
C THR A 93 -0.82 2.72 -12.65
N PRO A 94 -0.55 4.00 -12.34
CA PRO A 94 -1.64 4.92 -12.10
C PRO A 94 -2.31 5.09 -13.46
N ARG A 95 -3.64 4.96 -13.54
CA ARG A 95 -4.31 5.31 -14.79
C ARG A 95 -3.88 6.73 -15.14
N LYS A 96 -3.29 6.91 -16.33
CA LYS A 96 -2.99 8.24 -16.87
C LYS A 96 -4.28 9.03 -16.74
N LYS A 97 -4.27 10.17 -16.04
CA LYS A 97 -5.47 10.95 -15.71
C LYS A 97 -6.41 10.96 -16.93
N PHE A 98 -7.62 10.43 -16.77
CA PHE A 98 -8.66 10.66 -17.77
C PHE A 98 -8.88 12.17 -17.78
N LYS A 99 -8.39 12.84 -18.82
CA LYS A 99 -8.77 14.22 -19.09
C LYS A 99 -10.23 14.15 -19.50
N CYS A 100 -11.13 14.46 -18.58
CA CYS A 100 -12.53 14.66 -18.90
C CYS A 100 -12.63 15.99 -19.66
N PRO A 101 -12.94 15.98 -20.97
CA PRO A 101 -12.98 17.22 -21.75
C PRO A 101 -14.14 18.13 -21.35
N GLU A 102 -15.19 17.55 -20.77
CA GLU A 102 -16.46 18.22 -20.44
C GLU A 102 -16.65 18.51 -18.94
N CYS A 103 -15.74 18.05 -18.08
CA CYS A 103 -15.82 18.32 -16.65
C CYS A 103 -15.32 19.75 -16.40
N THR A 104 -16.25 20.71 -16.31
CA THR A 104 -15.94 22.02 -15.71
C THR A 104 -15.65 21.80 -14.22
N ALA A 105 -14.62 22.48 -13.69
CA ALA A 105 -14.09 22.28 -12.34
C ALA A 105 -15.06 22.68 -11.19
N ILE A 106 -16.35 22.76 -11.47
CA ILE A 106 -17.42 23.23 -10.57
C ILE A 106 -18.23 22.06 -9.99
N ASP A 107 -18.28 20.90 -10.66
CA ASP A 107 -19.09 19.74 -10.26
C ASP A 107 -18.23 18.52 -9.84
N GLY A 108 -17.07 18.77 -9.24
CA GLY A 108 -16.26 17.69 -8.67
C GLY A 108 -16.92 17.15 -7.40
N LEU A 109 -17.03 15.82 -7.24
CA LEU A 109 -17.50 15.18 -6.01
C LEU A 109 -16.71 15.60 -4.75
N SER A 110 -15.48 16.13 -4.90
CA SER A 110 -14.71 16.68 -3.78
C SER A 110 -15.12 18.10 -3.36
N LEU A 111 -15.91 18.79 -4.17
CA LEU A 111 -16.52 20.09 -3.87
C LEU A 111 -17.92 19.94 -3.28
N ASP A 112 -18.53 18.75 -3.43
CA ASP A 112 -19.78 18.40 -2.77
C ASP A 112 -19.53 18.05 -1.30
N GLN A 113 -19.99 18.93 -0.42
CA GLN A 113 -19.83 18.81 1.02
C GLN A 113 -20.63 17.62 1.61
N THR A 114 -21.54 17.02 0.84
CA THR A 114 -22.36 15.87 1.25
C THR A 114 -21.77 14.51 0.86
N HIS A 115 -20.71 14.47 0.05
CA HIS A 115 -20.13 13.23 -0.48
C HIS A 115 -19.42 12.35 0.59
N MET A 116 -19.22 12.86 1.81
CA MET A 116 -18.71 12.10 2.96
C MET A 116 -19.82 11.72 3.97
N VAL A 117 -21.09 12.02 3.67
CA VAL A 117 -22.20 11.63 4.53
C VAL A 117 -22.54 10.17 4.25
N GLU A 118 -22.27 9.33 5.25
CA GLU A 118 -22.65 7.93 5.25
C GLU A 118 -24.17 7.82 5.02
N SER A 119 -24.57 7.14 3.96
CA SER A 119 -25.98 6.86 3.70
C SER A 119 -26.44 5.84 4.74
N ILE A 120 -26.97 6.31 5.87
CA ILE A 120 -27.65 5.43 6.83
C ILE A 120 -28.85 4.86 6.10
N HIS A 121 -28.76 3.60 5.69
CA HIS A 121 -29.90 2.86 5.17
C HIS A 121 -30.84 2.59 6.35
N PRO A 122 -32.11 3.05 6.32
CA PRO A 122 -33.03 2.82 7.42
C PRO A 122 -33.52 1.37 7.33
N GLY A 123 -32.78 0.44 7.95
CA GLY A 123 -33.23 -0.94 8.02
C GLY A 123 -32.15 -1.98 8.25
N SER A 124 -31.34 -1.87 9.31
CA SER A 124 -30.92 -3.06 10.06
C SER A 124 -30.22 -2.74 11.38
N LEU A 125 -30.72 -3.41 12.43
CA LEU A 125 -30.13 -3.72 13.74
C LEU A 125 -30.40 -2.79 14.93
N SER A 126 -30.93 -3.45 15.97
CA SER A 126 -31.42 -2.97 17.25
C SER A 126 -30.30 -2.60 18.25
N PRO A 127 -30.56 -1.71 19.22
CA PRO A 127 -29.55 -1.23 20.15
C PRO A 127 -29.50 -2.08 21.42
N THR A 128 -28.75 -3.19 21.41
CA THR A 128 -28.29 -3.84 22.65
C THR A 128 -27.10 -4.74 22.33
N GLU A 129 -26.03 -4.60 23.12
CA GLU A 129 -24.73 -5.31 23.07
C GLU A 129 -23.63 -4.68 22.21
N LEU A 130 -23.20 -3.48 22.61
CA LEU A 130 -21.78 -3.14 22.53
C LEU A 130 -21.24 -3.03 23.94
N ILE A 131 -20.63 -4.12 24.38
CA ILE A 131 -19.71 -4.15 25.51
C ILE A 131 -18.60 -3.15 25.18
N ALA A 132 -18.48 -2.11 26.00
CA ALA A 132 -17.39 -1.16 25.94
C ALA A 132 -16.06 -1.90 26.09
N TYR A 133 -15.31 -2.05 25.00
CA TYR A 133 -13.88 -2.29 25.11
C TYR A 133 -13.28 -1.08 25.84
N PRO A 134 -12.50 -1.27 26.92
CA PRO A 134 -11.89 -0.16 27.61
C PRO A 134 -10.99 0.57 26.63
N GLN A 135 -11.29 1.85 26.42
CA GLN A 135 -10.44 2.79 25.71
C GLN A 135 -9.11 2.84 26.47
N ILE A 136 -8.12 2.07 26.02
CA ILE A 136 -6.74 2.24 26.46
C ILE A 136 -6.29 3.57 25.86
N SER A 137 -6.49 4.64 26.62
CA SER A 137 -5.91 5.96 26.38
C SER A 137 -4.39 5.83 26.54
N ARG A 138 -3.71 5.34 25.50
CA ARG A 138 -2.28 5.57 25.37
C ARG A 138 -2.12 7.08 25.12
N PRO A 139 -1.34 7.81 25.93
CA PRO A 139 -1.10 9.22 25.69
C PRO A 139 -0.52 9.34 24.28
N HIS A 140 -1.25 10.02 23.39
CA HIS A 140 -0.68 10.42 22.10
C HIS A 140 0.49 11.34 22.42
N PRO A 141 1.74 10.96 22.08
CA PRO A 141 2.82 11.94 22.14
C PRO A 141 2.46 13.08 21.18
N PRO A 142 2.81 14.33 21.52
CA PRO A 142 2.53 15.47 20.66
C PRO A 142 3.04 15.17 19.25
N ILE A 143 2.25 15.55 18.24
CA ILE A 143 2.60 15.54 16.81
C ILE A 143 3.74 16.54 16.63
N LEU A 144 4.92 16.19 17.11
CA LEU A 144 6.15 16.76 16.63
C LEU A 144 6.37 16.01 15.32
N CYS A 145 6.04 16.64 14.20
CA CYS A 145 6.58 16.26 12.90
C CYS A 145 8.11 16.31 13.03
N LYS A 146 8.70 15.24 13.57
CA LYS A 146 10.14 15.03 13.55
C LYS A 146 10.50 15.10 12.09
N ASN A 147 11.39 16.04 11.75
CA ASN A 147 11.98 16.16 10.42
C ASN A 147 12.20 14.77 9.85
N LEU A 148 11.50 14.44 8.76
CA LEU A 148 11.65 13.18 8.05
C LEU A 148 13.13 13.06 7.69
N SER A 149 13.89 12.28 8.44
CA SER A 149 15.30 12.12 8.15
C SER A 149 15.40 11.44 6.79
N ALA A 150 16.09 12.09 5.85
CA ALA A 150 16.50 11.46 4.60
C ALA A 150 17.40 10.26 4.97
N GLY A 151 16.80 9.09 5.17
CA GLY A 151 17.47 7.92 5.74
C GLY A 151 16.57 6.99 6.56
N LEU A 152 15.44 7.47 7.10
CA LEU A 152 14.58 6.65 7.98
C LEU A 152 14.09 5.37 7.29
N GLY A 153 13.75 5.44 6.01
CA GLY A 153 13.36 4.24 5.24
C GLY A 153 14.47 3.19 5.19
N SER A 154 15.72 3.60 4.96
CA SER A 154 16.89 2.71 4.98
C SER A 154 17.11 2.12 6.38
N GLU A 155 16.98 2.92 7.43
CA GLU A 155 17.08 2.45 8.82
C GLU A 155 16.04 1.36 9.12
N CYS A 156 14.79 1.57 8.71
CA CYS A 156 13.72 0.60 8.86
C CYS A 156 14.00 -0.70 8.11
N ILE A 157 14.44 -0.64 6.84
CA ILE A 157 14.78 -1.84 6.07
C ILE A 157 15.86 -2.66 6.77
N ASN A 158 16.95 -2.01 7.22
CA ASN A 158 18.04 -2.71 7.90
C ASN A 158 17.59 -3.30 9.24
N LYS A 159 16.82 -2.53 10.03
CA LYS A 159 16.26 -3.02 11.30
C LYS A 159 15.36 -4.24 11.08
N PHE A 160 14.46 -4.18 10.10
CA PHE A 160 13.51 -5.27 9.85
C PHE A 160 14.22 -6.50 9.29
N ALA A 161 15.18 -6.34 8.38
CA ALA A 161 16.00 -7.44 7.88
C ALA A 161 16.77 -8.14 9.01
N SER A 162 17.29 -7.37 9.98
CA SER A 162 17.94 -7.94 11.17
C SER A 162 16.96 -8.72 12.04
N VAL A 163 15.73 -8.23 12.26
CA VAL A 163 14.73 -8.92 13.09
C VAL A 163 14.17 -10.17 12.41
N PHE A 164 13.92 -10.12 11.10
CA PHE A 164 13.50 -11.29 10.31
C PHE A 164 14.65 -12.27 10.03
N GLY A 165 15.90 -11.87 10.24
CA GLY A 165 17.10 -12.67 9.98
C GLY A 165 17.45 -12.84 8.50
N THR A 166 16.66 -12.28 7.59
CA THR A 166 16.86 -12.34 6.13
C THR A 166 16.32 -11.07 5.47
N MET A 167 16.63 -10.86 4.19
CA MET A 167 15.94 -9.88 3.35
C MET A 167 14.79 -10.58 2.61
N PRO A 168 13.52 -10.45 3.05
CA PRO A 168 12.40 -11.13 2.39
C PRO A 168 11.92 -10.40 1.13
N LEU A 169 12.23 -9.10 0.98
CA LEU A 169 11.81 -8.31 -0.17
C LEU A 169 12.47 -8.84 -1.45
N LYS A 170 11.70 -8.85 -2.53
CA LYS A 170 12.17 -9.33 -3.85
C LYS A 170 11.97 -8.25 -4.89
N VAL A 171 13.05 -7.92 -5.59
CA VAL A 171 13.01 -6.98 -6.71
C VAL A 171 12.36 -7.69 -7.91
N VAL A 172 11.39 -7.03 -8.53
CA VAL A 172 10.72 -7.49 -9.75
C VAL A 172 10.47 -6.31 -10.70
N GLU A 173 10.46 -6.57 -12.00
CA GLU A 173 10.06 -5.59 -13.02
C GLU A 173 8.60 -5.78 -13.47
N HIS A 174 7.83 -6.61 -12.77
CA HIS A 174 6.49 -6.99 -13.20
C HIS A 174 5.47 -5.86 -12.99
N ARG A 175 4.92 -5.38 -14.10
CA ARG A 175 3.81 -4.42 -14.13
C ARG A 175 2.53 -5.13 -14.56
N ALA A 176 1.50 -5.03 -13.73
CA ALA A 176 0.15 -5.44 -14.08
C ALA A 176 -0.67 -4.18 -14.36
N ASP A 177 -0.46 -3.59 -15.53
CA ASP A 177 -1.26 -2.45 -15.96
C ASP A 177 -2.71 -2.92 -16.06
N PRO A 178 -3.68 -2.16 -15.52
CA PRO A 178 -5.08 -2.43 -15.81
C PRO A 178 -5.20 -2.47 -17.33
N VAL A 179 -5.46 -3.66 -17.87
CA VAL A 179 -5.81 -3.82 -19.28
C VAL A 179 -6.92 -2.81 -19.54
N LEU A 180 -6.91 -2.21 -20.74
CA LEU A 180 -7.87 -1.22 -21.27
C LEU A 180 -9.33 -1.71 -21.29
N TYR A 181 -9.72 -2.54 -20.33
CA TYR A 181 -11.02 -3.09 -20.07
C TYR A 181 -12.00 -1.94 -19.85
N LYS A 182 -12.88 -1.78 -20.83
CA LYS A 182 -13.85 -0.67 -20.95
C LYS A 182 -13.23 0.72 -21.13
N ASP A 183 -11.97 0.82 -21.55
CA ASP A 183 -11.46 2.08 -22.07
C ASP A 183 -12.02 2.31 -23.47
N ASP A 184 -12.52 3.53 -23.70
CA ASP A 184 -12.96 4.01 -25.02
C ASP A 184 -11.72 4.27 -25.90
N PHE A 185 -11.06 3.19 -26.28
CA PHE A 185 -9.83 3.20 -27.05
C PHE A 185 -10.14 2.82 -28.50
N PRO A 186 -9.72 3.62 -29.50
CA PRO A 186 -10.03 3.36 -30.90
C PRO A 186 -9.63 1.94 -31.32
N GLU A 187 -10.57 1.20 -31.90
CA GLU A 187 -10.38 -0.22 -32.26
C GLU A 187 -9.19 -0.42 -33.21
N LYS A 188 -8.94 0.55 -34.09
CA LYS A 188 -7.80 0.59 -35.03
C LYS A 188 -6.43 0.61 -34.35
N LEU A 189 -6.37 1.02 -33.08
CA LEU A 189 -5.13 1.09 -32.31
C LEU A 189 -4.94 -0.14 -31.39
N LYS A 190 -5.94 -1.03 -31.29
CA LYS A 190 -5.84 -2.26 -30.50
C LYS A 190 -5.06 -3.31 -31.29
N SER A 191 -3.82 -3.62 -30.86
CA SER A 191 -3.05 -4.71 -31.46
C SER A 191 -3.68 -6.09 -31.23
N PHE A 192 -4.48 -6.26 -30.17
CA PHE A 192 -5.17 -7.50 -29.83
C PHE A 192 -6.62 -7.22 -29.42
N PRO A 193 -7.55 -7.11 -30.39
CA PRO A 193 -8.95 -6.73 -30.10
C PRO A 193 -9.73 -7.79 -29.31
N ASN A 194 -9.26 -9.04 -29.31
CA ASN A 194 -9.93 -10.17 -28.64
C ASN A 194 -9.50 -10.37 -27.17
N ILE A 195 -8.58 -9.56 -26.66
CA ILE A 195 -8.11 -9.60 -25.27
C ILE A 195 -8.78 -8.46 -24.50
N GLY A 196 -9.65 -8.82 -23.54
CA GLY A 196 -10.36 -7.85 -22.68
C GLY A 196 -11.86 -7.65 -22.96
N SER A 197 -12.50 -8.51 -23.76
CA SER A 197 -13.94 -8.44 -24.06
C SER A 197 -14.79 -9.39 -23.20
N LEU A 198 -14.52 -9.46 -21.89
CA LEU A 198 -15.35 -10.22 -20.93
C LEU A 198 -16.49 -9.39 -20.35
#